data_AF-A0A6C0RI19-F1
#
_entry.id   AF-A0A6C0RI19-F1
#
_cell.length_a   1.000
_cell.length_b   1.000
_cell.length_c   1.000
_cell.angle_alpha   90.00
_cell.angle_beta   90.00
_cell.angle_gamma   90.00
#
_symmetry.space_group_name_H-M   'P 1'
#
loop_
_entity.id
_entity.type
_entity.pdbx_description
1 polymer ?
#
loop_
_entity_poly.entity_id
_entity_poly.type
_entity_poly.pdbx_seq_one_letter_code
_entity_poly.pdbx_strand_id
1 'polypeptide(L)'
;MLVANKISRTLEGPYRFMGLAFIIIAAMSLYEQAWIVFGTNVILAWFLLGSYSGVEIDSEKQQFRSYNMWFGLIKTGKWKPVNKYIGLTLVSMNKVFSVNSQSNRSTSSRKKEFRVYFVNHKKRPAIAVKKCKTHDEAQKCMDELAIWLHLPVFSTKHSLHAAKPFL
;
A
#
# COMPACT_ATOMS: atom_id res chain seq x y z
N MET A 1 -2.11 -2.36 -22.81
CA MET A 1 -3.01 -2.73 -21.69
C MET A 1 -2.59 -1.98 -20.43
N LEU A 2 -3.54 -1.30 -19.78
CA LEU A 2 -3.34 -0.61 -18.51
C LEU A 2 -3.82 -1.50 -17.35
N VAL A 3 -2.91 -1.88 -16.46
CA VAL A 3 -3.22 -2.70 -15.27
C VAL A 3 -3.08 -1.85 -14.02
N ALA A 4 -4.17 -1.67 -13.28
CA ALA A 4 -4.18 -0.92 -12.03
C ALA A 4 -4.23 -1.86 -10.81
N ASN A 5 -3.14 -1.92 -10.04
CA ASN A 5 -3.05 -2.70 -8.81
C ASN A 5 -3.16 -1.79 -7.59
N LYS A 6 -4.14 -2.07 -6.71
CA LYS A 6 -4.26 -1.40 -5.41
C LYS A 6 -3.26 -2.04 -4.44
N ILE A 7 -2.32 -1.24 -3.93
CA ILE A 7 -1.22 -1.75 -3.10
C ILE A 7 -1.53 -1.56 -1.63
N SER A 8 -1.80 -0.34 -1.17
CA SER A 8 -2.12 -0.06 0.23
C SER A 8 -3.17 1.01 0.30
N ARG A 9 -3.94 1.07 1.38
CA ARG A 9 -4.54 2.37 1.69
C ARG A 9 -3.43 3.29 2.20
N THR A 10 -3.43 4.55 1.76
CA THR A 10 -2.39 5.52 2.11
C THR A 10 -2.40 5.80 3.61
N LEU A 11 -3.59 5.72 4.21
CA LEU A 11 -3.86 5.90 5.64
C LEU A 11 -4.36 4.57 6.22
N GLU A 12 -3.44 3.73 6.69
CA GLU A 12 -3.75 2.50 7.44
C GLU A 12 -3.57 2.73 8.95
N GLY A 13 -4.30 1.97 9.78
CA GLY A 13 -4.15 2.01 11.24
C GLY A 13 -4.99 3.10 11.92
N PRO A 14 -4.41 3.92 12.84
CA PRO A 14 -5.13 4.89 13.68
C PRO A 14 -6.06 5.83 12.90
N TYR A 15 -5.64 6.25 11.71
CA TYR A 15 -6.43 7.15 10.85
C TYR A 15 -7.77 6.56 10.40
N ARG A 16 -7.90 5.22 10.34
CA ARG A 16 -9.18 4.57 10.04
C ARG A 16 -10.15 4.66 11.22
N PHE A 17 -9.63 4.51 12.44
CA PHE A 17 -10.43 4.69 13.64
C PHE A 17 -10.91 6.14 13.74
N MET A 18 -10.04 7.11 13.44
CA MET A 18 -10.44 8.52 13.35
C MET A 18 -11.50 8.74 12.27
N GLY A 19 -11.34 8.18 11.07
CA GLY A 19 -12.35 8.28 10.01
C GLY A 19 -13.71 7.72 10.41
N LEU A 20 -13.75 6.59 11.14
CA LEU A 20 -14.99 6.04 11.69
C LEU A 20 -15.58 6.93 12.79
N ALA A 21 -14.74 7.48 13.68
CA ALA A 21 -15.19 8.42 14.71
C ALA A 21 -15.84 9.66 14.08
N PHE A 22 -15.27 10.20 12.99
CA PHE A 22 -15.86 11.32 12.26
C PHE A 22 -17.21 10.98 11.63
N ILE A 23 -17.44 9.74 11.18
CA ILE A 23 -18.77 9.29 10.72
C ILE A 23 -19.77 9.29 11.87
N ILE A 24 -19.38 8.82 13.05
CA ILE A 24 -20.24 8.77 14.24
C ILE A 24 -20.62 10.19 14.67
N ILE A 25 -19.64 11.10 14.73
CA ILE A 25 -19.87 12.51 15.05
C ILE A 25 -20.78 13.16 14.00
N ALA A 26 -20.55 12.90 12.71
CA ALA A 26 -21.43 13.39 11.66
C ALA A 26 -22.87 12.89 11.84
N ALA A 27 -23.08 11.62 12.17
CA ALA A 27 -24.41 11.06 12.40
C ALA A 27 -25.12 11.73 13.60
N MET A 28 -24.39 12.02 14.68
CA MET A 28 -24.94 12.76 15.83
C MET A 28 -25.27 14.21 15.46
N SER A 29 -24.39 14.89 14.71
CA SER A 29 -24.63 16.27 14.24
C SER A 29 -25.83 16.38 13.30
N LEU A 30 -26.17 15.31 12.55
CA LEU A 30 -27.37 15.26 11.73
C LEU A 30 -28.64 15.25 12.60
N TYR A 31 -28.61 14.53 13.73
CA TYR A 31 -29.74 14.47 14.68
C TYR A 31 -30.00 15.82 15.34
N GLU A 32 -28.95 16.54 15.72
CA GLU A 32 -29.03 17.88 16.33
C GLU A 32 -29.28 19.01 15.31
N GLN A 33 -29.44 18.68 14.02
CA GLN A 33 -29.60 19.65 12.92
C GLN A 33 -28.43 20.65 12.79
N ALA A 34 -27.25 20.28 13.27
CA ALA A 34 -26.03 21.08 13.16
C ALA A 34 -25.39 20.90 11.77
N TRP A 35 -26.00 21.49 10.73
CA TRP A 35 -25.63 21.31 9.32
C TRP A 35 -24.17 21.64 9.00
N ILE A 36 -23.60 22.68 9.63
CA ILE A 36 -22.20 23.08 9.41
C ILE A 36 -21.24 22.00 9.92
N VAL A 37 -21.48 21.53 11.14
CA VAL A 37 -20.67 20.49 11.79
C VAL A 37 -20.78 19.18 11.03
N PHE A 38 -22.00 18.82 10.62
CA PHE A 38 -22.24 17.67 9.75
C PHE A 38 -21.41 17.74 8.46
N GLY A 39 -21.50 18.85 7.73
CA GLY A 39 -20.78 19.04 6.46
C GLY A 39 -19.26 18.88 6.61
N THR A 40 -18.66 19.52 7.62
CA THR A 40 -17.21 19.41 7.85
C THR A 40 -16.76 17.99 8.19
N ASN A 41 -17.52 17.27 9.03
CA ASN A 41 -17.15 15.93 9.45
C ASN A 41 -17.31 14.90 8.33
N VAL A 42 -18.32 15.04 7.47
CA VAL A 42 -18.50 14.19 6.29
C VAL A 42 -17.34 14.36 5.32
N ILE A 43 -16.91 15.60 5.05
CA ILE A 43 -15.77 15.87 4.14
C ILE A 43 -14.48 15.25 4.71
N LEU A 44 -14.25 15.37 6.02
CA LEU A 44 -13.09 14.78 6.69
C LEU A 44 -13.13 13.25 6.68
N ALA A 45 -14.29 12.64 7.00
CA ALA A 45 -14.47 11.19 6.95
C ALA A 45 -14.24 10.66 5.52
N TRP A 46 -14.79 11.35 4.52
CA TRP A 46 -14.60 11.01 3.12
C TRP A 46 -13.13 11.06 2.71
N PHE A 47 -12.41 12.09 3.13
CA PHE A 47 -10.98 12.22 2.86
C PHE A 47 -10.16 11.08 3.47
N LEU A 48 -10.39 10.78 4.75
CA LEU A 48 -9.63 9.78 5.49
C LEU A 48 -9.90 8.35 4.99
N LEU A 49 -11.14 8.04 4.60
CA LEU A 49 -11.53 6.72 4.14
C LEU A 49 -11.32 6.51 2.63
N GLY A 50 -11.52 7.56 1.84
CA GLY A 50 -11.41 7.54 0.38
C GLY A 50 -9.97 7.59 -0.15
N SER A 51 -8.99 7.94 0.70
CA SER A 51 -7.60 8.05 0.26
C SER A 51 -6.88 6.69 0.21
N TYR A 52 -6.46 6.27 -0.99
CA TYR A 52 -5.74 5.01 -1.20
C TYR A 52 -4.56 5.16 -2.15
N SER A 53 -3.61 4.22 -2.08
CA SER A 53 -2.38 4.21 -2.88
C SER A 53 -2.33 2.96 -3.76
N GLY A 54 -1.92 3.13 -4.99
CA GLY A 54 -1.84 2.07 -5.99
C GLY A 54 -0.67 2.25 -6.92
N VAL A 55 -0.51 1.26 -7.80
CA VAL A 55 0.41 1.31 -8.93
C VAL A 55 -0.35 0.98 -10.19
N GLU A 56 -0.19 1.84 -11.19
CA GLU A 56 -0.63 1.60 -12.56
C GLU A 56 0.57 1.18 -13.39
N ILE A 57 0.38 0.16 -14.21
CA ILE A 57 1.36 -0.37 -15.13
C ILE A 57 0.78 -0.25 -16.53
N ASP A 58 1.51 0.44 -17.40
CA ASP A 58 1.24 0.52 -18.82
C ASP A 58 2.17 -0.45 -19.55
N SER A 59 1.61 -1.57 -20.01
CA SER A 59 2.35 -2.61 -20.72
C SER A 59 2.75 -2.20 -22.15
N GLU A 60 2.04 -1.26 -22.77
CA GLU A 60 2.36 -0.83 -24.16
C GLU A 60 3.53 0.15 -24.18
N LYS A 61 3.54 1.08 -23.23
CA LYS A 61 4.59 2.11 -23.13
C LYS A 61 5.76 1.70 -22.23
N GLN A 62 5.68 0.54 -21.59
CA GLN A 62 6.62 0.09 -20.56
C GLN A 62 6.85 1.17 -19.49
N GLN A 63 5.76 1.70 -18.95
CA GLN A 63 5.78 2.71 -17.90
C GLN A 63 5.03 2.21 -16.69
N PHE A 64 5.45 2.66 -15.51
CA PHE A 64 4.69 2.45 -14.29
C PHE A 64 4.55 3.78 -13.56
N ARG A 65 3.47 3.89 -12.79
CA ARG A 65 3.19 5.05 -11.95
C ARG A 65 2.66 4.57 -10.61
N SER A 66 3.39 4.87 -9.54
CA SER A 66 2.79 4.86 -8.22
C SER A 66 1.92 6.11 -8.08
N TYR A 67 0.65 5.91 -7.77
CA TYR A 67 -0.31 6.98 -7.59
C TYR A 67 -0.90 6.94 -6.18
N ASN A 68 -1.10 8.12 -5.63
CA ASN A 68 -1.95 8.33 -4.47
C ASN A 68 -3.27 8.89 -4.98
N MET A 69 -4.36 8.20 -4.71
CA MET A 69 -5.72 8.64 -4.96
C MET A 69 -6.17 9.48 -3.76
N TRP A 70 -6.31 10.79 -3.98
CA TRP A 70 -6.84 11.71 -2.98
C TRP A 70 -8.36 11.80 -3.14
N PHE A 71 -9.08 11.79 -2.01
CA PHE A 71 -10.55 11.84 -1.97
C PHE A 71 -11.27 10.75 -2.79
N GLY A 72 -10.56 9.71 -3.23
CA GLY A 72 -11.10 8.70 -4.14
C GLY A 72 -11.23 9.13 -5.61
N LEU A 73 -10.90 10.39 -5.95
CA LEU A 73 -11.12 10.98 -7.28
C LEU A 73 -9.83 11.40 -7.98
N ILE A 74 -8.91 12.06 -7.27
CA ILE A 74 -7.73 12.69 -7.89
C ILE A 74 -6.52 11.76 -7.76
N LYS A 75 -6.11 11.14 -8.86
CA LYS A 75 -4.86 10.37 -8.93
C LYS A 75 -3.67 11.31 -9.06
N THR A 76 -2.79 11.34 -8.06
CA THR A 76 -1.54 12.09 -8.09
C THR A 76 -0.35 11.14 -8.13
N GLY A 77 0.52 11.28 -9.13
CA GLY A 77 1.69 10.41 -9.32
C GLY A 77 2.42 10.72 -10.62
N LYS A 78 3.71 10.41 -10.69
CA LYS A 78 4.52 10.64 -11.89
C LYS A 78 4.75 9.32 -12.62
N TRP A 79 4.52 9.30 -13.92
CA TRP A 79 4.90 8.20 -14.79
C TRP A 79 6.42 8.08 -14.84
N LYS A 80 6.93 6.86 -14.70
CA LYS A 80 8.35 6.54 -14.77
C LYS A 80 8.55 5.37 -15.74
N PRO A 81 9.59 5.42 -16.59
CA PRO A 81 9.92 4.31 -17.47
C PRO A 81 10.41 3.10 -16.67
N VAL A 82 10.04 1.91 -17.11
CA VAL A 82 10.45 0.64 -16.53
C VAL A 82 11.94 0.38 -16.74
N ASN A 83 12.53 0.91 -17.81
CA ASN A 83 13.96 0.78 -18.15
C ASN A 83 14.94 1.34 -17.09
N LYS A 84 14.44 2.10 -16.10
CA LYS A 84 15.24 2.54 -14.94
C LYS A 84 15.48 1.43 -13.90
N TYR A 85 14.89 0.25 -14.12
CA TYR A 85 14.91 -0.88 -13.20
C TYR A 85 15.53 -2.09 -13.90
N ILE A 86 16.34 -2.87 -13.18
CA ILE A 86 17.04 -4.03 -13.73
C ILE A 86 16.12 -5.25 -13.79
N GLY A 87 15.13 -5.35 -12.89
CA GLY A 87 14.22 -6.49 -12.89
C GLY A 87 13.20 -6.48 -11.77
N LEU A 88 12.59 -7.63 -11.54
CA LEU A 88 11.57 -7.87 -10.52
C LEU A 88 12.11 -8.78 -9.43
N THR A 89 11.66 -8.60 -8.18
CA THR A 89 12.01 -9.48 -7.07
C THR A 89 10.84 -9.69 -6.12
N LEU A 90 10.79 -10.88 -5.53
CA LEU A 90 9.81 -11.25 -4.51
C LEU A 90 10.40 -11.00 -3.12
N VAL A 91 9.75 -10.14 -2.33
CA VAL A 91 10.14 -9.91 -0.93
C VAL A 91 8.99 -10.31 -0.01
N SER A 92 9.24 -11.27 0.88
CA SER A 92 8.34 -11.55 1.99
C SER A 92 8.57 -10.54 3.11
N MET A 93 7.51 -9.88 3.56
CA MET A 93 7.54 -9.02 4.74
C MET A 93 6.66 -9.59 5.84
N ASN A 94 7.17 -9.55 7.07
CA ASN A 94 6.38 -9.82 8.26
C ASN A 94 5.84 -8.49 8.77
N LYS A 95 4.53 -8.26 8.61
CA LYS A 95 3.85 -7.11 9.23
C LYS A 95 3.56 -7.50 10.68
N VAL A 96 4.29 -6.89 11.61
CA VAL A 96 4.06 -7.06 13.05
C VAL A 96 3.26 -5.87 13.53
N PHE A 97 2.06 -6.12 14.02
CA PHE A 97 1.30 -5.13 14.79
C PHE A 97 1.50 -5.43 16.26
N SER A 98 2.26 -4.57 16.94
CA SER A 98 2.43 -4.59 18.39
C SER A 98 1.51 -3.54 19.02
N VAL A 99 0.54 -3.99 19.81
CA VAL A 99 -0.25 -3.10 20.66
C VAL A 99 0.32 -3.21 22.06
N ASN A 100 0.88 -2.12 22.58
CA ASN A 100 1.34 -2.03 23.96
C ASN A 100 0.21 -1.44 24.81
N SER A 101 -0.27 -2.18 25.80
CA SER A 101 -1.22 -1.65 26.78
C SER A 101 -0.48 -1.01 27.96
N GLN A 102 -1.11 -0.02 28.60
CA GLN A 102 -0.59 0.60 29.83
C GLN A 102 -0.47 -0.41 31.00
N SER A 103 -1.12 -1.57 30.89
CA SER A 103 -1.03 -2.68 31.87
C SER A 103 0.12 -3.66 31.57
N ASN A 104 1.12 -3.24 30.80
CA ASN A 104 2.32 -4.03 30.50
C ASN A 104 2.07 -5.35 29.74
N ARG A 105 0.92 -5.49 29.05
CA ARG A 105 0.65 -6.61 28.13
C ARG A 105 0.86 -6.15 26.69
N SER A 106 1.89 -6.67 26.04
CA SER A 106 2.12 -6.50 24.61
C SER A 106 1.50 -7.66 23.83
N THR A 107 0.47 -7.41 23.03
CA THR A 107 -0.05 -8.41 22.09
C THR A 107 0.53 -8.11 20.71
N SER A 108 1.34 -9.04 20.19
CA SER A 108 1.91 -8.94 18.84
C SER A 108 1.19 -9.88 17.89
N SER A 109 0.51 -9.33 16.87
CA SER A 109 -0.01 -10.13 15.76
C SER A 109 0.98 -10.09 14.58
N ARG A 110 1.43 -11.26 14.13
CA ARG A 110 2.36 -11.39 12.99
C ARG A 110 1.59 -11.85 11.77
N LYS A 111 1.51 -11.00 10.74
CA LYS A 111 0.94 -11.35 9.44
C LYS A 111 2.02 -11.35 8.38
N LYS A 112 2.25 -12.50 7.74
CA LYS A 112 3.18 -12.62 6.61
C LYS A 112 2.48 -12.09 5.34
N GLU A 113 3.09 -11.12 4.68
CA GLU A 113 2.64 -10.56 3.41
C GLU A 113 3.74 -10.74 2.36
N PHE A 114 3.40 -11.15 1.14
CA PHE A 114 4.34 -11.24 0.03
C PHE A 114 4.15 -10.03 -0.88
N ARG A 115 5.24 -9.38 -1.28
CA ARG A 115 5.18 -8.20 -2.15
C ARG A 115 6.20 -8.33 -3.27
N VAL A 116 5.75 -8.04 -4.49
CA VAL A 116 6.61 -7.98 -5.68
C VAL A 116 7.18 -6.57 -5.78
N TYR A 117 8.50 -6.46 -5.97
CA TYR A 117 9.24 -5.20 -6.04
C TYR A 117 9.99 -5.06 -7.38
N PHE A 118 10.05 -3.83 -7.89
CA PHE A 118 11.06 -3.47 -8.90
C PHE A 118 12.43 -3.29 -8.24
N VAL A 119 13.47 -3.82 -8.88
CA VAL A 119 14.87 -3.75 -8.45
C VAL A 119 15.57 -2.63 -9.19
N ASN A 120 16.17 -1.69 -8.45
CA ASN A 120 16.98 -0.62 -9.03
C ASN A 120 18.37 -1.14 -9.44
N HIS A 121 19.15 -0.37 -10.18
CA HIS A 121 20.51 -0.72 -10.60
C HIS A 121 21.49 -1.04 -9.46
N LYS A 122 21.18 -0.54 -8.25
CA LYS A 122 21.91 -0.87 -7.02
C LYS A 122 21.50 -2.22 -6.39
N LYS A 123 20.77 -3.08 -7.12
CA LYS A 123 20.22 -4.38 -6.66
C LYS A 123 19.35 -4.29 -5.40
N ARG A 124 18.72 -3.14 -5.14
CA ARG A 124 17.84 -2.91 -3.98
C ARG A 124 16.37 -2.86 -4.41
N PRO A 125 15.45 -3.41 -3.60
CA PRO A 125 14.01 -3.29 -3.85
C PRO A 125 13.61 -1.82 -3.71
N ALA A 126 13.05 -1.23 -4.78
CA ALA A 126 12.76 0.19 -4.82
C ALA A 126 11.25 0.48 -4.71
N ILE A 127 10.42 -0.20 -5.49
CA ILE A 127 8.99 0.12 -5.60
C ILE A 127 8.16 -1.16 -5.55
N ALA A 128 7.21 -1.22 -4.62
CA ALA A 128 6.25 -2.31 -4.55
C ALA A 128 5.25 -2.21 -5.71
N VAL A 129 4.97 -3.33 -6.37
CA VAL A 129 4.11 -3.41 -7.56
C VAL A 129 2.76 -4.05 -7.22
N LYS A 130 2.78 -5.10 -6.41
CA LYS A 130 1.59 -5.81 -5.97
C LYS A 130 1.83 -6.47 -4.61
N LYS A 131 0.76 -6.59 -3.82
CA LYS A 131 0.74 -7.40 -2.60
C LYS A 131 -0.07 -8.66 -2.87
N CYS A 132 0.47 -9.80 -2.45
CA CYS A 132 -0.17 -11.11 -2.55
C CYS A 132 -0.22 -11.73 -1.14
N LYS A 133 -1.25 -12.54 -0.89
CA LYS A 133 -1.44 -13.16 0.43
C LYS A 133 -0.64 -14.44 0.57
N THR A 134 -0.52 -15.19 -0.52
CA THR A 134 0.19 -16.46 -0.58
C THR A 134 1.46 -16.34 -1.41
N HIS A 135 2.43 -17.22 -1.14
CA HIS A 135 3.69 -17.27 -1.88
C HIS A 135 3.44 -17.63 -3.35
N ASP A 136 2.61 -18.63 -3.62
CA ASP A 136 2.34 -19.10 -4.98
C ASP A 136 1.62 -18.06 -5.84
N GLU A 137 0.67 -17.31 -5.26
CA GLU A 137 0.02 -16.20 -5.95
C GLU A 137 1.01 -15.07 -6.26
N ALA A 138 1.98 -14.84 -5.36
CA ALA A 138 3.00 -13.85 -5.56
C ALA A 138 4.01 -14.25 -6.65
N GLN A 139 4.38 -15.53 -6.71
CA GLN A 139 5.26 -16.09 -7.72
C GLN A 139 4.60 -16.03 -9.10
N LYS A 140 3.37 -16.53 -9.25
CA LYS A 140 2.60 -16.46 -10.50
C LYS A 140 2.46 -15.02 -11.01
N CYS A 141 2.11 -14.10 -10.13
CA CYS A 141 1.99 -12.70 -10.51
C CYS A 141 3.32 -12.06 -10.91
N MET A 142 4.43 -12.47 -10.27
CA MET A 142 5.76 -11.99 -10.64
C MET A 142 6.16 -12.51 -12.03
N ASP A 143 5.87 -13.77 -12.33
CA ASP A 143 6.15 -14.39 -13.62
C ASP A 143 5.31 -13.74 -14.75
N GLU A 144 4.02 -13.50 -14.51
CA GLU A 144 3.15 -12.73 -15.42
C GLU A 144 3.70 -11.33 -15.70
N LEU A 145 4.13 -10.62 -14.65
CA LEU A 145 4.72 -9.30 -14.78
C LEU A 145 6.06 -9.33 -15.50
N ALA A 146 6.88 -10.36 -15.29
CA ALA A 146 8.16 -10.53 -15.97
C ALA A 146 7.96 -10.70 -17.48
N ILE A 147 6.94 -11.47 -17.88
CA ILE A 147 6.55 -11.66 -19.28
C ILE A 147 6.06 -10.33 -19.88
N TRP A 148 5.16 -9.62 -19.21
CA TRP A 148 4.61 -8.35 -19.74
C TRP A 148 5.66 -7.25 -19.85
N LEU A 149 6.52 -7.13 -18.84
CA LEU A 149 7.50 -6.04 -18.75
C LEU A 149 8.85 -6.40 -19.41
N HIS A 150 9.02 -7.63 -19.89
CA HIS A 150 10.27 -8.15 -20.46
C HIS A 150 11.46 -7.97 -19.51
N LEU A 151 11.24 -8.18 -18.21
CA LEU A 151 12.22 -7.96 -17.16
C LEU A 151 12.68 -9.29 -16.55
N PRO A 152 13.96 -9.45 -16.23
CA PRO A 152 14.45 -10.64 -15.55
C PRO A 152 13.94 -10.71 -14.10
N VAL A 153 13.68 -11.94 -13.65
CA VAL A 153 13.27 -12.24 -12.28
C VAL A 153 14.50 -12.51 -11.42
N PHE A 154 14.63 -11.76 -10.32
CA PHE A 154 15.65 -11.96 -9.30
C PHE A 154 15.04 -12.63 -8.08
N SER A 155 15.46 -13.87 -7.82
CA SER A 155 15.18 -14.55 -6.56
C SER A 155 16.17 -14.06 -5.49
N THR A 156 15.70 -13.25 -4.54
CA THR A 156 16.52 -12.91 -3.37
C THR A 156 16.45 -14.06 -2.37
N LYS A 157 17.59 -14.74 -2.13
CA LYS A 157 17.72 -15.64 -0.99
C LYS A 157 17.44 -14.85 0.30
N HIS A 158 16.58 -15.44 1.13
CA HIS A 158 15.99 -14.88 2.34
C HIS A 158 17.05 -14.48 3.38
N SER A 159 17.62 -13.27 3.34
CA SER A 159 18.41 -12.74 4.45
C SER A 159 17.52 -11.92 5.38
N LEU A 160 16.95 -12.59 6.38
CA LEU A 160 16.40 -11.97 7.58
C LEU A 160 17.52 -11.21 8.32
N HIS A 161 17.79 -9.97 7.93
CA HIS A 161 18.40 -9.02 8.84
C HIS A 161 17.29 -8.15 9.41
N ALA A 162 16.87 -8.53 10.61
CA ALA A 162 16.03 -7.74 11.49
C ALA A 162 16.55 -6.29 11.52
N ALA A 163 15.70 -5.35 11.12
CA ALA A 163 15.91 -3.95 11.43
C ALA A 163 15.93 -3.84 12.96
N LYS A 164 17.09 -3.50 13.53
CA LYS A 164 17.24 -3.13 14.94
C LYS A 164 16.22 -2.00 15.25
N PRO A 165 15.51 -2.06 16.38
CA PRO A 165 14.77 -0.91 16.87
C PRO A 165 15.77 0.22 17.13
N PHE A 166 15.52 1.39 16.56
CA PHE A 166 16.20 2.61 16.98
C PHE A 166 15.77 2.90 18.43
N LEU A 167 16.77 2.93 19.31
CA LEU A 167 16.72 3.48 20.67
C LEU A 167 16.35 4.96 20.61
#